data_AF-A0AAD9UG99-F1
#
_entry.id   AF-A0AAD9UG99-F1
#
_cell.length_a   1.000
_cell.length_b   1.000
_cell.length_c   1.000
_cell.angle_alpha   90.00
_cell.angle_beta   90.00
_cell.angle_gamma   90.00
#
_symmetry.space_group_name_H-M   'P 1'
#
loop_
_entity.id
_entity.type
_entity.pdbx_description
1 polymer ?
#
loop_
_entity_poly.entity_id
_entity_poly.type
_entity_poly.pdbx_seq_one_letter_code
_entity_poly.pdbx_strand_id
1 'polypeptide(L)'
;MTVIDVSEKKQRQLIAEWKERLARREQALTDPVHPRLANSDGEVVNGEQLRALRRGDTRAAAPSDTVDRLAARHTQPTARRRDEQEQATPPVVVDVTRRRRVNDTARAIQERKIVQLLNRGAAAVGGRLRANIDAVSVDTYNVRVPIAGEFDCVRLAMRPGPAVCLYTDAEDTFISRNIRHTGLWEPHILRTTFQNVLYANADLGVIDVGANIGVYSLVSAAMGHDVIAVEPYEGHLRRLHKAISLGKFEDRFVVVRNALSDQRGTVTLDRATDNQGSIRVNTDSACNGTRCVRTVYMDDLTELAVRHFRSRRAVMKVDIEGHERHAFRMSDRLLDTIYVPYIFMEWQILRAFFVTDVHVSADRTLVIELIGHLLKRDYKAYSAVSWASLPAEGWFGWPDDIVWKHELADVVA
;
A
#
# COMPACT_ATOMS: atom_id res chain seq x y z
N MET A 1 24.19 23.86 6.63
CA MET A 1 24.65 22.72 5.81
C MET A 1 25.83 22.10 6.54
N THR A 2 25.56 21.07 7.33
CA THR A 2 26.56 20.35 8.12
C THR A 2 26.20 18.89 7.97
N VAL A 3 26.87 18.21 7.03
CA VAL A 3 26.77 16.76 6.87
C VAL A 3 27.46 16.17 8.10
N ILE A 4 26.68 15.63 9.03
CA ILE A 4 27.23 14.87 10.15
C ILE A 4 27.56 13.48 9.59
N ASP A 5 28.85 13.27 9.40
CA ASP A 5 29.45 12.04 8.89
C ASP A 5 29.23 10.90 9.91
N VAL A 6 28.28 10.01 9.60
CA VAL A 6 28.15 8.75 10.34
C VAL A 6 29.36 7.91 9.96
N SER A 7 30.26 7.65 10.90
CA SER A 7 31.53 6.99 10.62
C SER A 7 31.39 5.77 9.71
N GLU A 8 32.23 5.71 8.69
CA GLU A 8 32.27 4.67 7.64
C GLU A 8 32.17 3.24 8.22
N LYS A 9 32.71 3.03 9.43
CA LYS A 9 32.64 1.76 10.17
C LYS A 9 31.20 1.38 10.58
N LYS A 10 30.41 2.34 11.07
CA LYS A 10 29.01 2.11 11.47
C LYS A 10 28.14 1.88 10.24
N GLN A 11 28.44 2.55 9.12
CA GLN A 11 27.75 2.31 7.84
C GLN A 11 28.02 0.90 7.31
N ARG A 12 29.29 0.45 7.28
CA ARG A 12 29.66 -0.91 6.84
C ARG A 12 29.02 -2.00 7.70
N GLN A 13 28.93 -1.81 9.01
CA GLN A 13 28.30 -2.76 9.92
C GLN A 13 26.79 -2.91 9.62
N LEU A 14 26.08 -1.80 9.46
CA LEU A 14 24.64 -1.82 9.15
C LEU A 14 24.36 -2.45 7.78
N ILE A 15 25.24 -2.27 6.80
CA ILE A 15 25.16 -2.92 5.47
C ILE A 15 25.34 -4.44 5.58
N ALA A 16 26.31 -4.91 6.39
CA ALA A 16 26.53 -6.33 6.59
C ALA A 16 25.32 -7.00 7.26
N GLU A 17 24.80 -6.39 8.32
CA GLU A 17 23.57 -6.85 8.99
C GLU A 17 22.37 -6.88 8.04
N TRP A 18 22.28 -5.93 7.09
CA TRP A 18 21.22 -5.90 6.09
C TRP A 18 21.35 -7.03 5.06
N LYS A 19 22.53 -7.26 4.48
CA LYS A 19 22.76 -8.36 3.53
C LYS A 19 22.37 -9.71 4.14
N GLU A 20 22.67 -9.91 5.43
CA GLU A 20 22.25 -11.11 6.16
C GLU A 20 20.73 -11.18 6.41
N ARG A 21 20.03 -10.06 6.60
CA ARG A 21 18.56 -10.05 6.75
C ARG A 21 17.87 -10.36 5.43
N LEU A 22 18.36 -9.81 4.32
CA LEU A 22 17.83 -10.08 2.98
C LEU A 22 17.99 -11.56 2.63
N ALA A 23 19.19 -12.11 2.79
CA ALA A 23 19.45 -13.53 2.56
C ALA A 23 18.58 -14.44 3.43
N ARG A 24 18.40 -14.10 4.72
CA ARG A 24 17.51 -14.85 5.63
C ARG A 24 16.04 -14.80 5.20
N ARG A 25 15.56 -13.67 4.66
CA ARG A 25 14.18 -13.51 4.20
C ARG A 25 13.93 -14.23 2.88
N GLU A 26 14.85 -14.16 1.93
CA GLU A 26 14.80 -14.96 0.70
C GLU A 26 14.78 -16.46 1.03
N GLN A 27 15.62 -16.88 1.98
CA GLN A 27 15.64 -18.26 2.45
C GLN A 27 14.34 -18.66 3.17
N ALA A 28 13.79 -17.80 4.03
CA ALA A 28 12.53 -18.06 4.75
C ALA A 28 11.30 -18.09 3.84
N LEU A 29 11.31 -17.38 2.71
CA LEU A 29 10.25 -17.45 1.68
C LEU A 29 10.33 -18.73 0.84
N THR A 30 11.47 -19.43 0.86
CA THR A 30 11.68 -20.71 0.18
C THR A 30 11.56 -21.94 1.09
N ASP A 31 11.46 -21.75 2.40
CA ASP A 31 11.51 -22.86 3.38
C ASP A 31 10.08 -23.42 3.68
N PRO A 32 9.81 -24.72 3.54
CA PRO A 32 8.47 -25.29 3.72
C PRO A 32 7.95 -25.33 5.18
N VAL A 33 8.65 -24.73 6.15
CA VAL A 33 8.35 -24.89 7.57
C VAL A 33 8.52 -23.59 8.36
N HIS A 34 7.41 -22.94 8.74
CA HIS A 34 7.35 -22.09 9.94
C HIS A 34 5.90 -22.00 10.50
N PRO A 35 5.70 -21.64 11.78
CA PRO A 35 5.29 -22.57 12.82
C PRO A 35 3.80 -22.53 13.19
N ARG A 36 3.32 -23.71 13.58
CA ARG A 36 2.13 -24.08 14.39
C ARG A 36 1.30 -22.90 14.94
N LEU A 37 0.12 -22.69 14.37
CA LEU A 37 -0.97 -21.96 15.01
C LEU A 37 -1.65 -22.92 16.01
N ALA A 38 -1.63 -22.56 17.29
CA ALA A 38 -2.48 -23.17 18.30
C ALA A 38 -3.94 -22.73 18.07
N ASN A 39 -4.88 -23.67 18.11
CA ASN A 39 -6.30 -23.40 18.19
C ASN A 39 -6.71 -23.00 19.62
N SER A 40 -7.85 -22.33 19.74
CA SER A 40 -8.31 -21.57 20.91
C SER A 40 -8.63 -22.37 22.18
N ASP A 41 -8.45 -23.69 22.18
CA ASP A 41 -8.88 -24.57 23.29
C ASP A 41 -7.73 -25.35 23.96
N GLY A 42 -6.46 -25.04 23.65
CA GLY A 42 -5.32 -25.44 24.50
C GLY A 42 -5.02 -26.94 24.61
N GLU A 43 -5.59 -27.81 23.76
CA GLU A 43 -5.24 -29.24 23.73
C GLU A 43 -4.07 -29.55 22.77
N VAL A 44 -3.06 -30.25 23.30
CA VAL A 44 -1.88 -30.70 22.55
C VAL A 44 -2.22 -31.98 21.78
N VAL A 45 -2.50 -31.84 20.49
CA VAL A 45 -2.64 -32.99 19.58
C VAL A 45 -1.24 -33.47 19.17
N ASN A 46 -0.89 -34.72 19.52
CA ASN A 46 0.42 -35.28 19.20
C ASN A 46 0.56 -35.63 17.70
N GLY A 47 1.80 -35.79 17.25
CA GLY A 47 2.14 -35.98 15.83
C GLY A 47 1.69 -37.30 15.19
N GLU A 48 1.06 -38.22 15.93
CA GLU A 48 0.51 -39.47 15.40
C GLU A 48 -0.97 -39.33 15.00
N GLN A 49 -1.77 -38.55 15.73
CA GLN A 49 -3.19 -38.31 15.39
C GLN A 49 -3.36 -37.51 14.08
N LEU A 50 -2.45 -36.58 13.80
CA LEU A 50 -2.41 -35.83 12.53
C LEU A 50 -2.04 -36.70 11.31
N ARG A 51 -1.34 -37.82 11.52
CA ARG A 51 -0.99 -38.76 10.43
C ARG A 51 -2.14 -39.69 10.08
N ALA A 52 -3.00 -40.03 11.04
CA ALA A 52 -4.19 -40.85 10.81
C ALA A 52 -5.27 -40.10 10.01
N LEU A 53 -5.48 -38.81 10.30
CA LEU A 53 -6.45 -37.95 9.59
C LEU A 53 -6.06 -37.67 8.13
N ARG A 54 -4.75 -37.66 7.80
CA ARG A 54 -4.26 -37.49 6.42
C ARG A 54 -4.39 -38.75 5.56
N ARG A 55 -4.72 -39.91 6.13
CA ARG A 55 -4.88 -41.18 5.40
C ARG A 55 -6.33 -41.60 5.12
N GLY A 56 -7.31 -40.84 5.59
CA GLY A 56 -8.72 -41.12 5.32
C GLY A 56 -9.29 -42.35 6.05
N ASP A 57 -8.70 -42.78 7.16
CA ASP A 57 -9.23 -43.88 7.97
C ASP A 57 -10.35 -43.41 8.90
N THR A 58 -11.61 -43.57 8.47
CA THR A 58 -12.78 -43.40 9.34
C THR A 58 -13.05 -44.67 10.14
N ARG A 59 -12.28 -44.91 11.21
CA ARG A 59 -12.61 -45.90 12.26
C ARG A 59 -11.71 -45.75 13.50
N ALA A 60 -11.89 -44.66 14.25
CA ALA A 60 -11.45 -44.56 15.64
C ALA A 60 -12.09 -43.34 16.33
N ALA A 61 -13.40 -43.40 16.59
CA ALA A 61 -14.05 -42.55 17.57
C ALA A 61 -15.37 -43.22 18.00
N ALA A 62 -15.31 -44.02 19.08
CA ALA A 62 -16.48 -44.37 19.86
C ALA A 62 -16.36 -43.63 21.21
N PRO A 63 -17.39 -42.90 21.67
CA PRO A 63 -17.40 -42.31 23.00
C PRO A 63 -17.91 -43.34 24.03
N SER A 64 -17.20 -43.51 25.14
CA SER A 64 -17.71 -44.22 26.31
C SER A 64 -18.46 -43.25 27.23
N ASP A 65 -19.76 -43.50 27.38
CA ASP A 65 -20.60 -43.35 28.57
C ASP A 65 -20.09 -42.46 29.71
N THR A 66 -20.75 -41.33 29.94
CA THR A 66 -21.53 -41.12 31.20
C THR A 66 -22.58 -40.03 30.99
N VAL A 67 -23.84 -40.45 30.89
CA VAL A 67 -25.02 -39.60 31.01
C VAL A 67 -25.69 -39.94 32.34
N ASP A 68 -25.99 -38.90 33.12
CA ASP A 68 -27.17 -38.74 34.00
C ASP A 68 -26.82 -38.08 35.34
N ARG A 69 -27.29 -36.84 35.54
CA ARG A 69 -28.50 -36.59 36.37
C ARG A 69 -28.82 -35.10 36.51
N LEU A 70 -30.11 -34.84 36.28
CA LEU A 70 -30.97 -33.86 36.94
C LEU A 70 -30.99 -32.42 36.43
N ALA A 71 -31.95 -32.21 35.53
CA ALA A 71 -32.65 -30.96 35.34
C ALA A 71 -33.59 -30.63 36.52
N ALA A 72 -33.77 -29.30 36.71
CA ALA A 72 -34.91 -28.60 37.28
C ALA A 72 -35.21 -28.72 38.80
N ARG A 73 -35.12 -27.58 39.51
CA ARG A 73 -36.25 -26.96 40.24
C ARG A 73 -35.86 -25.64 40.95
N HIS A 74 -36.81 -24.70 40.87
CA HIS A 74 -37.19 -23.65 41.84
C HIS A 74 -36.42 -22.32 41.98
N THR A 75 -36.99 -21.31 41.32
CA THR A 75 -37.59 -20.08 41.90
C THR A 75 -37.26 -19.64 43.35
N GLN A 76 -36.80 -18.39 43.43
CA GLN A 76 -37.13 -17.30 44.39
C GLN A 76 -36.28 -17.07 45.67
N PRO A 77 -36.26 -15.83 46.21
CA PRO A 77 -35.05 -15.08 46.50
C PRO A 77 -34.80 -14.84 48.00
N THR A 78 -33.57 -14.49 48.38
CA THR A 78 -33.28 -13.96 49.72
C THR A 78 -32.40 -12.72 49.67
N ALA A 79 -32.96 -11.65 50.22
CA ALA A 79 -32.27 -10.43 50.59
C ALA A 79 -31.32 -10.68 51.77
N ARG A 80 -30.16 -10.00 51.77
CA ARG A 80 -29.56 -9.41 52.97
C ARG A 80 -28.49 -8.39 52.59
N ARG A 81 -28.72 -7.16 53.06
CA ARG A 81 -27.80 -6.02 53.08
C ARG A 81 -26.50 -6.36 53.82
N ARG A 82 -25.38 -5.82 53.34
CA ARG A 82 -24.36 -5.16 54.19
C ARG A 82 -23.75 -4.00 53.42
N ASP A 83 -23.73 -2.87 54.11
CA ASP A 83 -23.22 -1.58 53.68
C ASP A 83 -21.69 -1.58 53.66
N GLU A 84 -21.10 -1.14 52.55
CA GLU A 84 -19.78 -0.50 52.52
C GLU A 84 -19.86 0.73 51.60
N GLN A 85 -19.73 1.91 52.22
CA GLN A 85 -19.62 3.19 51.54
C GLN A 85 -18.21 3.33 50.95
N GLU A 86 -18.11 3.28 49.62
CA GLU A 86 -16.93 3.78 48.90
C GLU A 86 -17.33 5.09 48.21
N GLN A 87 -16.68 6.20 48.60
CA GLN A 87 -16.95 7.53 48.09
C GLN A 87 -16.56 7.63 46.61
N ALA A 88 -17.56 7.59 45.73
CA ALA A 88 -17.39 7.89 44.31
C ALA A 88 -17.09 9.38 44.10
N THR A 89 -15.94 9.69 43.52
CA THR A 89 -15.62 11.00 42.95
C THR A 89 -16.59 11.28 41.79
N PRO A 90 -17.13 12.52 41.66
CA PRO A 90 -18.05 12.82 40.56
C PRO A 90 -17.31 12.70 39.22
N PRO A 91 -17.97 12.18 38.17
CA PRO A 91 -17.36 12.09 36.86
C PRO A 91 -17.01 13.50 36.38
N VAL A 92 -15.75 13.71 36.01
CA VAL A 92 -15.33 14.87 35.25
C VAL A 92 -16.13 14.86 33.94
N VAL A 93 -17.16 15.70 33.86
CA VAL A 93 -17.85 15.99 32.61
C VAL A 93 -16.84 16.74 31.75
N VAL A 94 -16.07 15.99 30.96
CA VAL A 94 -15.30 16.57 29.87
C VAL A 94 -16.31 17.15 28.91
N ASP A 95 -16.31 18.47 28.77
CA ASP A 95 -17.18 19.20 27.85
C ASP A 95 -16.87 18.76 26.39
N VAL A 96 -17.59 17.72 25.96
CA VAL A 96 -17.50 17.13 24.61
C VAL A 96 -17.84 18.18 23.55
N THR A 97 -18.67 19.18 23.88
CA THR A 97 -19.08 20.21 22.92
C THR A 97 -17.97 21.23 22.65
N ARG A 98 -17.15 21.56 23.66
CA ARG A 98 -15.99 22.44 23.49
C ARG A 98 -14.85 21.78 22.73
N ARG A 99 -14.56 20.49 22.98
CA ARG A 99 -13.61 19.71 22.16
C ARG A 99 -14.05 19.60 20.70
N ARG A 100 -15.34 19.38 20.46
CA ARG A 100 -15.90 19.28 19.10
C ARG A 100 -15.75 20.60 18.32
N ARG A 101 -16.09 21.75 18.93
CA ARG A 101 -15.92 23.08 18.30
C ARG A 101 -14.46 23.45 18.01
N VAL A 102 -13.52 23.07 18.87
CA VAL A 102 -12.09 23.31 18.64
C VAL A 102 -11.59 22.47 17.46
N ASN A 103 -12.01 21.22 17.35
CA ASN A 103 -11.69 20.36 16.21
C ASN A 103 -12.30 20.87 14.89
N ASP A 104 -13.55 21.35 14.90
CA ASP A 104 -14.21 21.92 13.72
C ASP A 104 -13.50 23.20 13.23
N THR A 105 -13.02 24.03 14.16
CA THR A 105 -12.27 25.25 13.83
C THR A 105 -10.88 24.94 13.27
N ALA A 106 -10.16 23.98 13.86
CA ALA A 106 -8.87 23.53 13.37
C ALA A 106 -8.97 22.92 11.96
N ARG A 107 -9.99 22.08 11.73
CA ARG A 107 -10.31 21.50 10.43
C ARG A 107 -10.61 22.58 9.38
N ALA A 108 -11.44 23.56 9.71
CA ALA A 108 -11.77 24.67 8.78
C ALA A 108 -10.54 25.53 8.44
N ILE A 109 -9.65 25.80 9.40
CA ILE A 109 -8.38 26.50 9.14
C ILE A 109 -7.49 25.67 8.21
N GLN A 110 -7.45 24.36 8.42
CA GLN A 110 -6.64 23.46 7.62
C GLN A 110 -7.16 23.30 6.19
N GLU A 111 -8.47 23.15 6.02
CA GLU A 111 -9.13 23.16 4.71
C GLU A 111 -8.81 24.46 3.97
N ARG A 112 -8.80 25.62 4.66
CA ARG A 112 -8.35 26.88 4.07
C ARG A 112 -6.88 26.86 3.64
N LYS A 113 -5.99 26.26 4.44
CA LYS A 113 -4.57 26.12 4.07
C LYS A 113 -4.39 25.22 2.85
N ILE A 114 -5.10 24.09 2.79
CA ILE A 114 -5.09 23.18 1.63
C ILE A 114 -5.63 23.92 0.40
N VAL A 115 -6.75 24.61 0.50
CA VAL A 115 -7.31 25.43 -0.59
C VAL A 115 -6.32 26.51 -1.03
N GLN A 116 -5.61 27.17 -0.09
CA GLN A 116 -4.56 28.13 -0.42
C GLN A 116 -3.38 27.48 -1.15
N LEU A 117 -2.93 26.29 -0.73
CA LEU A 117 -1.88 25.52 -1.42
C LEU A 117 -2.32 25.17 -2.84
N LEU A 118 -3.52 24.61 -3.00
CA LEU A 118 -4.10 24.28 -4.30
C LEU A 118 -4.26 25.51 -5.21
N ASN A 119 -4.65 26.65 -4.65
CA ASN A 119 -4.76 27.91 -5.40
C ASN A 119 -3.39 28.47 -5.81
N ARG A 120 -2.35 28.32 -4.98
CA ARG A 120 -0.96 28.68 -5.33
C ARG A 120 -0.43 27.80 -6.46
N GLY A 121 -0.67 26.49 -6.38
CA GLY A 121 -0.34 25.55 -7.45
C GLY A 121 -1.06 25.90 -8.76
N ALA A 122 -2.37 26.17 -8.70
CA ALA A 122 -3.15 26.57 -9.87
C ALA A 122 -2.64 27.89 -10.52
N ALA A 123 -2.20 28.87 -9.73
CA ALA A 123 -1.61 30.11 -10.23
C ALA A 123 -0.23 29.90 -10.90
N ALA A 124 0.59 29.00 -10.35
CA ALA A 124 1.88 28.62 -10.93
C ALA A 124 1.71 27.85 -12.26
N VAL A 125 0.69 26.99 -12.35
CA VAL A 125 0.34 26.23 -13.56
C VAL A 125 -0.30 27.13 -14.62
N GLY A 126 -1.17 28.07 -14.22
CA GLY A 126 -1.84 29.02 -15.12
C GLY A 126 -0.89 29.95 -15.88
N GLY A 127 0.29 30.25 -15.32
CA GLY A 127 1.33 31.06 -15.97
C GLY A 127 2.16 30.31 -17.03
N ARG A 128 2.21 28.97 -16.98
CA ARG A 128 2.95 28.13 -17.96
C ARG A 128 2.05 27.55 -19.06
N LEU A 129 0.76 27.87 -19.08
CA LEU A 129 -0.21 27.27 -20.01
C LEU A 129 -0.14 27.78 -21.47
N ARG A 130 0.96 28.42 -21.87
CA ARG A 130 1.19 28.90 -23.25
C ARG A 130 2.64 28.74 -23.69
N ALA A 131 3.18 27.53 -23.66
CA ALA A 131 4.31 27.15 -24.51
C ALA A 131 4.46 25.63 -24.55
N ASN A 132 4.28 25.05 -25.75
CA ASN A 132 4.63 23.69 -26.15
C ASN A 132 4.11 22.54 -25.28
N ILE A 133 2.83 22.20 -25.45
CA ILE A 133 2.35 20.84 -25.25
C ILE A 133 2.39 20.16 -26.63
N ASP A 134 3.53 19.57 -26.97
CA ASP A 134 3.48 18.37 -27.81
C ASP A 134 2.74 17.33 -26.96
N ALA A 135 1.43 17.23 -27.16
CA ALA A 135 0.53 16.45 -26.31
C ALA A 135 0.86 14.96 -26.44
N VAL A 136 1.81 14.48 -25.64
CA VAL A 136 1.92 13.06 -25.35
C VAL A 136 0.66 12.70 -24.56
N SER A 137 -0.30 12.09 -25.26
CA SER A 137 -1.51 11.57 -24.66
C SER A 137 -1.15 10.41 -23.73
N VAL A 138 -1.56 10.51 -22.46
CA VAL A 138 -1.61 9.36 -21.56
C VAL A 138 -2.49 8.28 -22.19
N ASP A 139 -1.97 7.07 -22.28
CA ASP A 139 -2.69 5.90 -22.79
C ASP A 139 -3.61 5.36 -21.69
N THR A 140 -4.92 5.56 -21.86
CA THR A 140 -5.91 5.07 -20.91
C THR A 140 -6.47 3.72 -21.36
N TYR A 141 -6.42 2.75 -20.45
CA TYR A 141 -6.95 1.41 -20.67
C TYR A 141 -8.47 1.42 -20.47
N ASN A 142 -9.23 1.00 -21.49
CA ASN A 142 -10.69 0.97 -21.42
C ASN A 142 -11.19 -0.29 -20.69
N VAL A 143 -11.63 -0.12 -19.44
CA VAL A 143 -12.20 -1.19 -18.60
C VAL A 143 -13.71 -1.42 -18.80
N ARG A 144 -14.34 -0.71 -19.76
CA ARG A 144 -15.78 -0.86 -20.05
C ARG A 144 -16.06 -1.83 -21.19
N VAL A 145 -15.04 -2.26 -21.91
CA VAL A 145 -15.20 -3.26 -22.98
C VAL A 145 -15.19 -4.66 -22.39
N PRO A 146 -15.98 -5.62 -22.90
CA PRO A 146 -15.92 -6.99 -22.41
C PRO A 146 -14.49 -7.56 -22.52
N ILE A 147 -14.00 -8.13 -21.42
CA ILE A 147 -12.71 -8.82 -21.41
C ILE A 147 -12.86 -10.30 -21.71
N ALA A 148 -12.11 -10.78 -22.70
CA ALA A 148 -12.03 -12.19 -23.06
C ALA A 148 -10.89 -12.91 -22.31
N GLY A 149 -11.06 -14.21 -22.10
CA GLY A 149 -10.11 -15.09 -21.44
C GLY A 149 -10.64 -15.65 -20.12
N GLU A 150 -10.08 -16.78 -19.71
CA GLU A 150 -10.32 -17.39 -18.40
C GLU A 150 -9.32 -16.82 -17.39
N PHE A 151 -9.82 -16.46 -16.22
CA PHE A 151 -9.03 -15.91 -15.13
C PHE A 151 -9.41 -16.64 -13.83
N ASP A 152 -8.42 -17.11 -13.10
CA ASP A 152 -8.61 -17.60 -11.73
C ASP A 152 -8.77 -16.39 -10.81
N CYS A 153 -9.96 -16.14 -10.29
CA CYS A 153 -10.24 -15.00 -9.43
C CYS A 153 -10.76 -15.45 -8.07
N VAL A 154 -10.15 -14.93 -7.01
CA VAL A 154 -10.51 -15.22 -5.62
C VAL A 154 -10.94 -13.95 -4.91
N ARG A 155 -11.69 -14.07 -3.81
CA ARG A 155 -11.98 -12.91 -2.96
C ARG A 155 -10.89 -12.75 -1.91
N LEU A 156 -10.42 -11.52 -1.73
CA LEU A 156 -9.47 -11.22 -0.65
C LEU A 156 -10.13 -11.47 0.72
N ALA A 157 -9.38 -12.08 1.64
CA ALA A 157 -9.79 -12.38 3.01
C ALA A 157 -9.72 -11.15 3.94
N MET A 158 -10.26 -10.03 3.48
CA MET A 158 -10.33 -8.76 4.23
C MET A 158 -11.68 -8.07 4.04
N ARG A 159 -11.90 -6.95 4.74
CA ARG A 159 -13.14 -6.17 4.66
C ARG A 159 -12.85 -4.74 4.22
N PRO A 160 -13.45 -4.27 3.10
CA PRO A 160 -14.16 -5.08 2.09
C PRO A 160 -13.22 -6.06 1.38
N GLY A 161 -13.76 -7.19 0.91
CA GLY A 161 -13.02 -8.26 0.23
C GLY A 161 -13.38 -8.32 -1.26
N PRO A 162 -12.78 -7.46 -2.11
CA PRO A 162 -13.02 -7.51 -3.55
C PRO A 162 -12.46 -8.79 -4.16
N ALA A 163 -12.94 -9.12 -5.36
CA ALA A 163 -12.30 -10.16 -6.18
C ALA A 163 -10.96 -9.63 -6.73
N VAL A 164 -9.95 -10.49 -6.81
CA VAL A 164 -8.67 -10.26 -7.49
C VAL A 164 -8.38 -11.46 -8.38
N CYS A 165 -7.83 -11.23 -9.57
CA CYS A 165 -7.55 -12.28 -10.53
C CYS A 165 -6.05 -12.58 -10.55
N LEU A 166 -5.70 -13.85 -10.40
CA LEU A 166 -4.37 -14.34 -10.05
C LEU A 166 -3.64 -14.93 -11.26
N TYR A 167 -2.32 -15.03 -11.15
CA TYR A 167 -1.53 -15.95 -11.95
C TYR A 167 -1.53 -17.34 -11.31
N THR A 168 -1.13 -18.35 -12.08
CA THR A 168 -0.91 -19.70 -11.51
C THR A 168 0.24 -19.69 -10.51
N ASP A 169 0.29 -20.67 -9.59
CA ASP A 169 1.39 -20.80 -8.64
C ASP A 169 2.77 -21.00 -9.29
N ALA A 170 2.81 -21.43 -10.56
CA ALA A 170 4.05 -21.60 -11.32
C ALA A 170 4.54 -20.28 -11.94
N GLU A 171 3.62 -19.41 -12.33
CA GLU A 171 3.93 -18.10 -12.92
C GLU A 171 4.24 -17.04 -11.85
N ASP A 172 3.66 -17.18 -10.65
CA ASP A 172 3.83 -16.22 -9.56
C ASP A 172 3.83 -16.91 -8.20
N THR A 173 5.03 -17.19 -7.71
CA THR A 173 5.26 -17.83 -6.42
C THR A 173 5.14 -16.88 -5.23
N PHE A 174 5.00 -15.58 -5.50
CA PHE A 174 4.95 -14.51 -4.51
C PHE A 174 3.51 -14.04 -4.31
N ILE A 175 3.03 -13.10 -5.13
CA ILE A 175 1.76 -12.39 -4.88
C ILE A 175 0.58 -13.34 -5.01
N SER A 176 0.43 -13.93 -6.18
CA SER A 176 -0.71 -14.79 -6.50
C SER A 176 -0.76 -16.03 -5.64
N ARG A 177 0.39 -16.71 -5.44
CA ARG A 177 0.48 -17.87 -4.55
C ARG A 177 0.12 -17.50 -3.10
N ASN A 178 0.65 -16.39 -2.57
CA ASN A 178 0.32 -15.98 -1.21
C ASN A 178 -1.18 -15.69 -1.06
N ILE A 179 -1.77 -14.93 -1.98
CA ILE A 179 -3.20 -14.63 -1.97
C ILE A 179 -4.03 -15.91 -2.09
N ARG A 180 -3.64 -16.87 -2.94
CA ARG A 180 -4.36 -18.15 -3.07
C ARG A 180 -4.39 -18.94 -1.78
N HIS A 181 -3.30 -18.94 -1.00
CA HIS A 181 -3.21 -19.72 0.23
C HIS A 181 -3.73 -18.99 1.47
N THR A 182 -3.52 -17.67 1.56
CA THR A 182 -3.84 -16.89 2.77
C THR A 182 -5.05 -15.96 2.59
N GLY A 183 -5.44 -15.69 1.34
CA GLY A 183 -6.43 -14.68 0.97
C GLY A 183 -5.91 -13.24 1.07
N LEU A 184 -4.63 -13.02 1.39
CA LEU A 184 -4.09 -11.71 1.75
C LEU A 184 -2.80 -11.41 0.98
N TRP A 185 -2.54 -10.12 0.77
CA TRP A 185 -1.24 -9.58 0.37
C TRP A 185 -0.92 -8.42 1.31
N GLU A 186 0.29 -8.41 1.86
CA GLU A 186 0.79 -7.37 2.79
C GLU A 186 -0.23 -6.87 3.82
N PRO A 187 -0.92 -7.76 4.57
CA PRO A 187 -1.99 -7.33 5.46
C PRO A 187 -1.50 -6.37 6.57
N HIS A 188 -0.21 -6.39 6.88
CA HIS A 188 0.43 -5.52 7.88
C HIS A 188 0.69 -4.08 7.40
N ILE A 189 0.41 -3.76 6.14
CA ILE A 189 0.43 -2.40 5.60
C ILE A 189 -0.95 -2.07 5.06
N LEU A 190 -1.48 -2.92 4.18
CA LEU A 190 -2.75 -2.71 3.53
C LEU A 190 -3.89 -2.59 4.55
N ARG A 191 -4.04 -3.56 5.46
CA ARG A 191 -5.16 -3.57 6.41
C ARG A 191 -4.96 -2.61 7.59
N THR A 192 -3.75 -2.52 8.12
CA THR A 192 -3.47 -1.80 9.38
C THR A 192 -3.14 -0.33 9.19
N THR A 193 -2.72 0.07 7.99
CA THR A 193 -2.24 1.43 7.75
C THR A 193 -2.98 2.07 6.59
N PHE A 194 -2.93 1.46 5.40
CA PHE A 194 -3.51 2.03 4.19
C PHE A 194 -5.04 2.15 4.28
N GLN A 195 -5.74 1.07 4.63
CA GLN A 195 -7.19 1.10 4.84
C GLN A 195 -7.59 2.07 5.96
N ASN A 196 -6.81 2.18 7.03
CA ASN A 196 -7.11 3.11 8.13
C ASN A 196 -7.05 4.58 7.68
N VAL A 197 -6.07 4.94 6.84
CA VAL A 197 -6.02 6.26 6.20
C VAL A 197 -7.28 6.49 5.36
N LEU A 198 -7.69 5.52 4.55
CA LEU A 198 -8.87 5.63 3.69
C LEU A 198 -10.17 5.72 4.51
N TYR A 199 -10.34 4.91 5.56
CA TYR A 199 -11.50 4.97 6.46
C TYR A 199 -11.61 6.34 7.16
N ALA A 200 -10.49 6.93 7.56
CA ALA A 200 -10.46 8.25 8.17
C ALA A 200 -10.72 9.39 7.16
N ASN A 201 -10.59 9.13 5.85
CA ASN A 201 -10.63 10.16 4.82
C ASN A 201 -11.45 9.72 3.60
N ALA A 202 -12.78 9.61 3.78
CA ALA A 202 -13.72 9.13 2.75
C ALA A 202 -13.74 9.98 1.45
N ASP A 203 -13.20 11.20 1.46
CA ASP A 203 -13.16 12.09 0.30
C ASP A 203 -11.87 11.98 -0.54
N LEU A 204 -10.88 11.18 -0.11
CA LEU A 204 -9.65 10.98 -0.87
C LEU A 204 -9.89 10.09 -2.10
N GLY A 205 -9.35 10.48 -3.23
CA GLY A 205 -9.04 9.54 -4.31
C GLY A 205 -7.83 8.67 -3.98
N VAL A 206 -7.50 7.70 -4.83
CA VAL A 206 -6.30 6.88 -4.73
C VAL A 206 -5.54 6.90 -6.05
N ILE A 207 -4.25 7.22 -5.99
CA ILE A 207 -3.32 7.06 -7.11
C ILE A 207 -2.43 5.85 -6.79
N ASP A 208 -2.60 4.77 -7.52
CA ASP A 208 -1.85 3.52 -7.34
C ASP A 208 -0.83 3.38 -8.48
N VAL A 209 0.43 3.71 -8.20
CA VAL A 209 1.53 3.71 -9.16
C VAL A 209 2.29 2.38 -9.05
N GLY A 210 2.19 1.55 -10.10
CA GLY A 210 2.62 0.16 -10.03
C GLY A 210 1.52 -0.76 -9.52
N ALA A 211 0.30 -0.60 -10.06
CA ALA A 211 -0.89 -1.24 -9.51
C ALA A 211 -0.84 -2.79 -9.56
N ASN A 212 0.00 -3.39 -10.41
CA ASN A 212 0.12 -4.83 -10.59
C ASN A 212 -1.27 -5.46 -10.88
N ILE A 213 -1.59 -6.61 -10.30
CA ILE A 213 -2.92 -7.24 -10.38
C ILE A 213 -4.01 -6.47 -9.60
N GLY A 214 -3.65 -5.35 -8.96
CA GLY A 214 -4.60 -4.35 -8.46
C GLY A 214 -5.04 -4.51 -7.02
N VAL A 215 -4.27 -5.16 -6.14
CA VAL A 215 -4.71 -5.41 -4.76
C VAL A 215 -5.10 -4.11 -4.03
N TYR A 216 -4.23 -3.10 -4.01
CA TYR A 216 -4.48 -1.82 -3.34
C TYR A 216 -5.62 -1.05 -4.05
N SER A 217 -5.56 -0.96 -5.38
CA SER A 217 -6.61 -0.40 -6.23
C SER A 217 -8.01 -0.95 -5.97
N LEU A 218 -8.18 -2.28 -5.99
CA LEU A 218 -9.48 -2.94 -5.86
C LEU A 218 -10.05 -2.80 -4.45
N VAL A 219 -9.19 -2.88 -3.42
CA VAL A 219 -9.61 -2.64 -2.03
C VAL A 219 -10.09 -1.21 -1.86
N SER A 220 -9.38 -0.24 -2.43
CA SER A 220 -9.76 1.18 -2.40
C SER A 220 -11.11 1.44 -3.05
N ALA A 221 -11.35 0.88 -4.24
CA ALA A 221 -12.63 1.00 -4.94
C ALA A 221 -13.78 0.33 -4.18
N ALA A 222 -13.53 -0.84 -3.57
CA ALA A 222 -14.51 -1.52 -2.75
C ALA A 222 -14.85 -0.76 -1.45
N MET A 223 -13.94 0.09 -0.96
CA MET A 223 -14.17 1.03 0.14
C MET A 223 -14.92 2.30 -0.30
N GLY A 224 -15.14 2.48 -1.61
CA GLY A 224 -15.90 3.60 -2.17
C GLY A 224 -15.06 4.77 -2.66
N HIS A 225 -13.74 4.61 -2.77
CA HIS A 225 -12.84 5.63 -3.31
C HIS A 225 -12.73 5.54 -4.83
N ASP A 226 -12.47 6.68 -5.46
CA ASP A 226 -12.13 6.75 -6.88
C ASP A 226 -10.63 6.51 -7.06
N VAL A 227 -10.25 5.75 -8.10
CA VAL A 227 -8.91 5.21 -8.28
C VAL A 227 -8.33 5.60 -9.65
N ILE A 228 -7.10 6.10 -9.64
CA ILE A 228 -6.22 6.15 -10.82
C ILE A 228 -5.15 5.07 -10.64
N ALA A 229 -5.19 4.03 -11.45
CA ALA A 229 -4.24 2.92 -11.41
C ALA A 229 -3.26 3.03 -12.59
N VAL A 230 -1.95 3.06 -12.31
CA VAL A 230 -0.89 3.11 -13.33
C VAL A 230 -0.21 1.75 -13.39
N GLU A 231 -0.35 1.06 -14.52
CA GLU A 231 0.21 -0.27 -14.74
C GLU A 231 0.52 -0.46 -16.24
N PRO A 232 1.80 -0.60 -16.63
CA PRO A 232 2.16 -0.73 -18.04
C PRO A 232 2.03 -2.17 -18.59
N TYR A 233 2.07 -3.21 -17.75
CA TYR A 233 2.14 -4.59 -18.20
C TYR A 233 0.75 -5.16 -18.52
N GLU A 234 0.58 -5.60 -19.77
CA GLU A 234 -0.72 -6.10 -20.27
C GLU A 234 -1.26 -7.30 -19.47
N GLY A 235 -0.38 -8.17 -18.98
CA GLY A 235 -0.78 -9.33 -18.16
C GLY A 235 -1.46 -8.92 -16.85
N HIS A 236 -1.01 -7.82 -16.25
CA HIS A 236 -1.59 -7.21 -15.04
C HIS A 236 -2.88 -6.47 -15.37
N LEU A 237 -2.86 -5.62 -16.40
CA LEU A 237 -4.02 -4.86 -16.84
C LEU A 237 -5.23 -5.74 -17.14
N ARG A 238 -5.03 -6.89 -17.80
CA ARG A 238 -6.13 -7.82 -18.07
C ARG A 238 -6.72 -8.43 -16.79
N ARG A 239 -5.90 -8.75 -15.79
CA ARG A 239 -6.37 -9.25 -14.49
C ARG A 239 -7.10 -8.17 -13.69
N LEU A 240 -6.53 -6.97 -13.64
CA LEU A 240 -7.14 -5.80 -13.03
C LEU A 240 -8.50 -5.48 -13.68
N HIS A 241 -8.57 -5.46 -15.01
CA HIS A 241 -9.82 -5.26 -15.75
C HIS A 241 -10.86 -6.31 -15.37
N LYS A 242 -10.51 -7.60 -15.41
CA LYS A 242 -11.45 -8.66 -15.02
C LYS A 242 -11.97 -8.47 -13.60
N ALA A 243 -11.10 -8.13 -12.65
CA ALA A 243 -11.46 -7.87 -11.27
C ALA A 243 -12.36 -6.62 -11.10
N ILE A 244 -12.08 -5.54 -11.84
CA ILE A 244 -12.91 -4.33 -11.91
C ILE A 244 -14.34 -4.69 -12.34
N SER A 245 -14.48 -5.48 -13.42
CA SER A 245 -15.80 -5.89 -13.92
C SER A 245 -16.55 -6.80 -12.94
N LEU A 246 -15.86 -7.72 -12.25
CA LEU A 246 -16.47 -8.54 -11.21
C LEU A 246 -16.96 -7.69 -10.02
N GLY A 247 -16.22 -6.62 -9.68
CA GLY A 247 -16.58 -5.67 -8.64
C GLY A 247 -17.61 -4.62 -9.05
N LYS A 248 -17.90 -4.47 -10.35
CA LYS A 248 -18.68 -3.37 -10.94
C LYS A 248 -18.09 -2.00 -10.60
N PHE A 249 -16.77 -1.87 -10.71
CA PHE A 249 -16.04 -0.67 -10.34
C PHE A 249 -15.68 0.24 -11.53
N GLU A 250 -16.20 -0.02 -12.73
CA GLU A 250 -15.82 0.68 -13.96
C GLU A 250 -15.94 2.22 -13.85
N ASP A 251 -16.93 2.72 -13.12
CA ASP A 251 -17.14 4.16 -12.92
C ASP A 251 -16.16 4.80 -11.92
N ARG A 252 -15.47 3.99 -11.11
CA ARG A 252 -14.51 4.44 -10.10
C ARG A 252 -13.07 4.44 -10.60
N PHE A 253 -12.80 3.81 -11.74
CA PHE A 253 -11.45 3.60 -12.23
C PHE A 253 -11.11 4.47 -13.43
N VAL A 254 -9.91 5.04 -13.38
CA VAL A 254 -9.13 5.44 -14.56
C VAL A 254 -7.86 4.59 -14.55
N VAL A 255 -7.66 3.79 -15.59
CA VAL A 255 -6.48 2.92 -15.70
C VAL A 255 -5.54 3.48 -16.75
N VAL A 256 -4.26 3.63 -16.40
CA VAL A 256 -3.21 4.20 -17.25
C VAL A 256 -2.23 3.11 -17.65
N ARG A 257 -2.16 2.82 -18.96
CA ARG A 257 -1.25 1.85 -19.59
C ARG A 257 0.06 2.55 -19.99
N ASN A 258 0.72 3.19 -19.04
CA ASN A 258 2.03 3.77 -19.25
C ASN A 258 2.95 3.44 -18.09
N ALA A 259 4.25 3.39 -18.37
CA ALA A 259 5.26 3.45 -17.32
C ALA A 259 5.48 4.92 -16.94
N LEU A 260 5.75 5.21 -15.67
CA LEU A 260 6.20 6.54 -15.27
C LEU A 260 7.72 6.62 -15.40
N SER A 261 8.26 7.75 -15.85
CA SER A 261 9.70 8.01 -15.88
C SER A 261 9.98 9.51 -15.87
N ASP A 262 11.25 9.90 -15.81
CA ASP A 262 11.72 11.26 -16.09
C ASP A 262 12.04 11.54 -17.57
N GLN A 263 11.87 10.53 -18.43
CA GLN A 263 12.05 10.64 -19.87
C GLN A 263 10.86 10.06 -20.61
N ARG A 264 10.38 10.77 -21.64
CA ARG A 264 9.34 10.26 -22.55
C ARG A 264 9.98 9.44 -23.64
N GLY A 265 9.34 8.33 -23.98
CA GLY A 265 9.83 7.44 -25.01
C GLY A 265 9.14 6.09 -24.94
N THR A 266 9.80 5.09 -25.51
CA THR A 266 9.39 3.70 -25.41
C THR A 266 10.48 2.94 -24.70
N VAL A 267 10.09 2.18 -23.68
CA VAL A 267 10.99 1.35 -22.86
C VAL A 267 10.55 -0.09 -22.91
N THR A 268 11.46 -1.00 -22.58
CA THR A 268 11.14 -2.42 -22.41
C THR A 268 10.79 -2.67 -20.95
N LEU A 269 9.91 -3.63 -20.68
CA LEU A 269 9.67 -4.15 -19.34
C LEU A 269 10.47 -5.44 -19.11
N ASP A 270 11.34 -5.42 -18.10
CA ASP A 270 11.98 -6.61 -17.55
C ASP A 270 11.04 -7.30 -16.56
N ARG A 271 11.08 -8.65 -16.55
CA ARG A 271 10.18 -9.46 -15.75
C ARG A 271 10.88 -10.72 -15.25
N ALA A 272 10.72 -11.01 -13.97
CA ALA A 272 11.06 -12.32 -13.42
C ALA A 272 10.06 -13.39 -13.86
N THR A 273 10.54 -14.61 -14.13
CA THR A 273 9.67 -15.70 -14.63
C THR A 273 8.65 -16.17 -13.61
N ASP A 274 8.98 -16.09 -12.32
CA ASP A 274 8.27 -16.67 -11.18
C ASP A 274 7.78 -15.63 -10.16
N ASN A 275 8.04 -14.34 -10.42
CA ASN A 275 7.62 -13.22 -9.58
C ASN A 275 6.97 -12.14 -10.46
N GLN A 276 5.64 -12.13 -10.50
CA GLN A 276 4.88 -11.12 -11.26
C GLN A 276 4.82 -9.78 -10.52
N GLY A 277 5.29 -9.71 -9.27
CA GLY A 277 5.62 -8.46 -8.58
C GLY A 277 6.68 -7.64 -9.31
N SER A 278 7.70 -8.33 -9.83
CA SER A 278 8.97 -7.72 -10.19
C SER A 278 9.06 -7.28 -11.66
N ILE A 279 8.15 -6.39 -12.06
CA ILE A 279 8.17 -5.74 -13.38
C ILE A 279 8.97 -4.45 -13.31
N ARG A 280 10.06 -4.35 -14.06
CA ARG A 280 10.97 -3.20 -14.06
C ARG A 280 11.02 -2.49 -15.40
N VAL A 281 11.12 -1.17 -15.37
CA VAL A 281 11.44 -0.38 -16.55
C VAL A 281 12.91 -0.56 -16.90
N ASN A 282 13.18 -0.99 -18.14
CA ASN A 282 14.52 -1.09 -18.70
C ASN A 282 14.70 -0.04 -19.79
N THR A 283 15.61 0.90 -19.54
CA THR A 283 15.95 2.02 -20.43
C THR A 283 17.19 1.76 -21.29
N ASP A 284 17.92 0.67 -21.05
CA ASP A 284 19.21 0.38 -21.69
C ASP A 284 19.06 -0.30 -23.05
N SER A 285 17.87 -0.80 -23.34
CA SER A 285 17.58 -1.58 -24.55
C SER A 285 16.61 -0.84 -25.47
N ALA A 286 16.99 -0.66 -26.73
CA ALA A 286 16.06 -0.18 -27.76
C ALA A 286 14.87 -1.14 -27.85
N CYS A 287 13.66 -0.60 -27.71
CA CYS A 287 12.49 -1.45 -27.60
C CYS A 287 12.02 -1.99 -28.95
N ASN A 288 12.29 -3.27 -29.19
CA ASN A 288 11.89 -4.00 -30.39
C ASN A 288 11.09 -5.25 -29.99
N GLY A 289 9.78 -5.10 -29.73
CA GLY A 289 8.92 -6.25 -29.46
C GLY A 289 7.60 -5.95 -28.78
N THR A 290 6.93 -7.01 -28.32
CA THR A 290 5.60 -6.96 -27.67
C THR A 290 5.62 -6.50 -26.22
N ARG A 291 6.81 -6.22 -25.65
CA ARG A 291 7.01 -5.75 -24.27
C ARG A 291 7.29 -4.26 -24.18
N CYS A 292 7.07 -3.54 -25.28
CA CYS A 292 7.28 -2.12 -25.39
C CYS A 292 6.13 -1.35 -24.79
N VAL A 293 6.46 -0.45 -23.87
CA VAL A 293 5.50 0.45 -23.24
C VAL A 293 5.98 1.88 -23.35
N ARG A 294 5.03 2.80 -23.50
CA ARG A 294 5.33 4.22 -23.52
C ARG A 294 5.53 4.73 -22.11
N THR A 295 6.56 5.56 -21.92
CA THR A 295 6.75 6.31 -20.69
C THR A 295 6.05 7.65 -20.75
N VAL A 296 5.45 8.04 -19.63
CA VAL A 296 4.87 9.35 -19.37
C VAL A 296 5.44 9.92 -18.08
N TYR A 297 5.22 11.21 -17.85
CA TYR A 297 5.58 11.86 -16.60
C TYR A 297 4.48 11.66 -15.56
N MET A 298 4.83 11.64 -14.27
CA MET A 298 3.83 11.65 -13.21
C MET A 298 2.93 12.90 -13.30
N ASP A 299 3.48 14.02 -13.73
CA ASP A 299 2.77 15.26 -14.03
C ASP A 299 1.67 15.14 -15.09
N ASP A 300 1.74 14.15 -15.98
CA ASP A 300 0.69 13.92 -16.98
C ASP A 300 -0.59 13.35 -16.37
N LEU A 301 -0.50 12.78 -15.17
CA LEU A 301 -1.66 12.31 -14.41
C LEU A 301 -2.48 13.47 -13.84
N THR A 302 -1.94 14.70 -13.83
CA THR A 302 -2.59 15.87 -13.22
C THR A 302 -4.00 16.09 -13.75
N GLU A 303 -4.17 16.10 -15.08
CA GLU A 303 -5.48 16.38 -15.69
C GLU A 303 -6.48 15.25 -15.46
N LEU A 304 -6.00 14.00 -15.39
CA LEU A 304 -6.84 12.85 -15.02
C LEU A 304 -7.29 13.00 -13.56
N ALA A 305 -6.37 13.32 -12.65
CA ALA A 305 -6.65 13.49 -11.23
C ALA A 305 -7.61 14.66 -10.96
N VAL A 306 -7.45 15.80 -11.64
CA VAL A 306 -8.35 16.97 -11.49
C VAL A 306 -9.77 16.63 -11.93
N ARG A 307 -9.94 15.81 -12.96
CA ARG A 307 -11.26 15.42 -13.47
C ARG A 307 -11.91 14.31 -12.65
N HIS A 308 -11.10 13.35 -12.19
CA HIS A 308 -11.58 12.14 -11.52
C HIS A 308 -11.81 12.37 -10.02
N PHE A 309 -10.92 13.11 -9.35
CA PHE A 309 -11.02 13.35 -7.91
C PHE A 309 -11.70 14.66 -7.59
N ARG A 310 -12.98 14.57 -7.18
CA ARG A 310 -13.81 15.75 -6.85
C ARG A 310 -13.18 16.67 -5.79
N SER A 311 -12.53 16.09 -4.78
CA SER A 311 -11.91 16.82 -3.67
C SER A 311 -10.55 17.43 -4.04
N ARG A 312 -9.95 17.04 -5.18
CA ARG A 312 -8.52 17.30 -5.51
C ARG A 312 -7.56 16.84 -4.41
N ARG A 313 -7.93 15.77 -3.70
CA ARG A 313 -7.11 15.14 -2.67
C ARG A 313 -6.99 13.66 -2.97
N ALA A 314 -5.83 13.07 -2.74
CA ALA A 314 -5.62 11.64 -2.97
C ALA A 314 -4.59 11.03 -2.00
N VAL A 315 -4.72 9.75 -1.68
CA VAL A 315 -3.59 8.95 -1.18
C VAL A 315 -2.83 8.41 -2.39
N MET A 316 -1.51 8.32 -2.28
CA MET A 316 -0.68 7.68 -3.30
C MET A 316 -0.04 6.40 -2.76
N LYS A 317 -0.05 5.31 -3.52
CA LYS A 317 0.86 4.18 -3.35
C LYS A 317 1.82 4.17 -4.54
N VAL A 318 3.10 3.95 -4.28
CA VAL A 318 4.15 3.85 -5.29
C VAL A 318 4.94 2.56 -5.06
N ASP A 319 4.99 1.74 -6.09
CA ASP A 319 5.70 0.45 -6.12
C ASP A 319 6.13 0.14 -7.56
N ILE A 320 7.19 0.78 -8.02
CA ILE A 320 7.69 0.64 -9.40
C ILE A 320 9.13 0.16 -9.40
N GLU A 321 9.43 -0.70 -8.43
CA GLU A 321 10.60 -1.54 -8.38
C GLU A 321 11.93 -0.76 -8.49
N GLY A 322 12.01 0.37 -7.79
CA GLY A 322 13.17 1.26 -7.75
C GLY A 322 13.02 2.50 -8.65
N HIS A 323 12.13 2.47 -9.64
CA HIS A 323 11.97 3.57 -10.59
C HIS A 323 11.26 4.81 -10.00
N GLU A 324 10.94 4.79 -8.70
CA GLU A 324 10.36 5.91 -7.95
C GLU A 324 11.23 7.16 -8.10
N ARG A 325 12.56 6.97 -8.02
CA ARG A 325 13.56 8.05 -8.13
C ARG A 325 13.46 8.83 -9.44
N HIS A 326 13.09 8.17 -10.54
CA HIS A 326 12.85 8.83 -11.82
C HIS A 326 11.45 9.45 -11.89
N ALA A 327 10.42 8.71 -11.46
CA ALA A 327 9.04 9.20 -11.52
C ALA A 327 8.83 10.51 -10.73
N PHE A 328 9.46 10.65 -9.55
CA PHE A 328 9.32 11.84 -8.72
C PHE A 328 10.02 13.10 -9.27
N ARG A 329 10.99 12.97 -10.18
CA ARG A 329 11.59 14.14 -10.85
C ARG A 329 10.59 14.92 -11.69
N MET A 330 9.53 14.26 -12.13
CA MET A 330 8.49 14.84 -12.98
C MET A 330 7.12 14.75 -12.28
N SER A 331 7.07 15.16 -11.02
CA SER A 331 5.87 15.11 -10.16
C SER A 331 5.43 16.46 -9.57
N ASP A 332 6.15 17.54 -9.89
CA ASP A 332 5.88 18.87 -9.34
C ASP A 332 4.45 19.33 -9.63
N ARG A 333 3.99 19.27 -10.88
CA ARG A 333 2.66 19.73 -11.26
C ARG A 333 1.57 18.91 -10.58
N LEU A 334 1.74 17.58 -10.49
CA LEU A 334 0.75 16.73 -9.83
C LEU A 334 0.63 17.09 -8.34
N LEU A 335 1.77 17.16 -7.63
CA LEU A 335 1.80 17.43 -6.19
C LEU A 335 1.41 18.88 -5.84
N ASP A 336 1.60 19.83 -6.76
CA ASP A 336 1.15 21.21 -6.59
C ASP A 336 -0.37 21.35 -6.86
N THR A 337 -0.96 20.45 -7.66
CA THR A 337 -2.37 20.53 -8.10
C THR A 337 -3.30 19.63 -7.31
N ILE A 338 -2.80 18.51 -6.78
CA ILE A 338 -3.55 17.52 -5.99
C ILE A 338 -2.89 17.43 -4.63
N TYR A 339 -3.66 17.63 -3.57
CA TYR A 339 -3.13 17.50 -2.22
C TYR A 339 -3.03 16.02 -1.83
N VAL A 340 -1.80 15.54 -1.64
CA VAL A 340 -1.52 14.13 -1.35
C VAL A 340 -1.05 13.96 0.11
N PRO A 341 -1.93 13.82 1.11
CA PRO A 341 -1.51 13.78 2.52
C PRO A 341 -0.60 12.59 2.88
N TYR A 342 -0.73 11.48 2.17
CA TYR A 342 0.02 10.25 2.41
C TYR A 342 0.51 9.64 1.10
N ILE A 343 1.80 9.30 1.04
CA ILE A 343 2.44 8.57 -0.06
C ILE A 343 3.07 7.30 0.54
N PHE A 344 2.44 6.15 0.31
CA PHE A 344 2.99 4.84 0.64
C PHE A 344 4.00 4.44 -0.44
N MET A 345 5.15 3.93 -0.05
CA MET A 345 6.24 3.67 -0.99
C MET A 345 7.03 2.44 -0.58
N GLU A 346 7.27 1.54 -1.54
CA GLU A 346 8.29 0.50 -1.36
C GLU A 346 9.67 1.18 -1.40
N TRP A 347 10.46 0.98 -0.36
CA TRP A 347 11.77 1.57 -0.17
C TRP A 347 12.91 0.54 -0.28
N GLN A 348 12.59 -0.75 -0.33
CA GLN A 348 13.57 -1.83 -0.32
C GLN A 348 14.63 -1.68 -1.41
N ILE A 349 14.22 -1.37 -2.65
CA ILE A 349 15.13 -1.22 -3.79
C ILE A 349 15.87 0.12 -3.74
N LEU A 350 15.18 1.21 -3.37
CA LEU A 350 15.82 2.52 -3.22
C LEU A 350 16.99 2.47 -2.25
N ARG A 351 16.80 1.76 -1.12
CA ARG A 351 17.84 1.49 -0.13
C ARG A 351 19.08 0.80 -0.72
N ALA A 352 18.91 -0.10 -1.68
CA ALA A 352 20.02 -0.84 -2.30
C ALA A 352 20.95 0.09 -3.11
N PHE A 353 20.46 1.21 -3.65
CA PHE A 353 21.28 2.20 -4.35
C PHE A 353 22.27 2.94 -3.45
N PHE A 354 22.18 2.79 -2.13
CA PHE A 354 23.19 3.32 -1.22
C PHE A 354 24.56 2.64 -1.39
N VAL A 355 24.60 1.36 -1.78
CA VAL A 355 25.79 0.49 -1.70
C VAL A 355 26.46 0.22 -3.06
N THR A 356 26.02 0.86 -4.15
CA THR A 356 26.69 0.68 -5.45
C THR A 356 28.16 1.10 -5.35
N ASP A 357 29.10 0.24 -5.76
CA ASP A 357 30.56 0.24 -5.46
C ASP A 357 31.36 1.53 -5.80
N VAL A 358 30.71 2.56 -6.31
CA VAL A 358 31.30 3.88 -6.57
C VAL A 358 30.58 4.90 -5.68
N HIS A 359 31.33 5.63 -4.86
CA HIS A 359 30.82 6.48 -3.77
C HIS A 359 29.80 7.58 -4.16
N VAL A 360 29.40 7.74 -5.41
CA VAL A 360 28.26 8.57 -5.86
C VAL A 360 27.70 7.96 -7.16
N SER A 361 26.90 6.89 -7.10
CA SER A 361 26.17 6.45 -8.30
C SER A 361 25.07 7.44 -8.67
N ALA A 362 24.75 7.53 -9.96
CA ALA A 362 23.64 8.35 -10.44
C ALA A 362 22.34 8.01 -9.69
N ASP A 363 22.09 6.72 -9.43
CA ASP A 363 20.92 6.26 -8.70
C ASP A 363 20.88 6.78 -7.26
N ARG A 364 22.01 6.75 -6.54
CA ARG A 364 22.09 7.33 -5.19
C ARG A 364 21.74 8.81 -5.20
N THR A 365 22.22 9.57 -6.18
CA THR A 365 21.88 10.99 -6.33
C THR A 365 20.39 11.17 -6.57
N LEU A 366 19.78 10.36 -7.43
CA LEU A 366 18.35 10.41 -7.71
C LEU A 366 17.49 10.09 -6.48
N VAL A 367 17.92 9.16 -5.62
CA VAL A 367 17.23 8.90 -4.34
C VAL A 367 17.33 10.12 -3.40
N ILE A 368 18.50 10.75 -3.31
CA ILE A 368 18.68 11.97 -2.50
C ILE A 368 17.82 13.11 -3.06
N GLU A 369 17.71 13.24 -4.38
CA GLU A 369 16.83 14.21 -5.03
C GLU A 369 15.36 13.96 -4.69
N LEU A 370 14.88 12.71 -4.75
CA LEU A 370 13.52 12.34 -4.35
C LEU A 370 13.24 12.74 -2.89
N ILE A 371 14.15 12.39 -1.97
CA ILE A 371 14.02 12.76 -0.55
C ILE A 371 13.96 14.28 -0.42
N GLY A 372 14.89 15.01 -1.02
CA GLY A 372 14.93 16.46 -0.98
C GLY A 372 13.69 17.12 -1.59
N HIS A 373 13.13 16.54 -2.65
CA HIS A 373 11.91 17.00 -3.30
C HIS A 373 10.71 16.91 -2.36
N LEU A 374 10.55 15.81 -1.63
CA LEU A 374 9.45 15.62 -0.68
C LEU A 374 9.63 16.45 0.60
N LEU A 375 10.85 16.56 1.13
CA LEU A 375 11.14 17.41 2.30
C LEU A 375 10.83 18.89 2.02
N LYS A 376 11.14 19.40 0.81
CA LYS A 376 10.81 20.78 0.39
C LYS A 376 9.30 21.03 0.29
N ARG A 377 8.49 19.97 0.28
CA ARG A 377 7.03 20.00 0.24
C ARG A 377 6.40 19.61 1.58
N ASP A 378 7.15 19.79 2.67
CA ASP A 378 6.70 19.57 4.04
C ASP A 378 6.24 18.13 4.34
N TYR A 379 6.79 17.15 3.62
CA TYR A 379 6.64 15.74 3.95
C TYR A 379 7.70 15.28 4.95
N LYS A 380 7.33 14.32 5.78
CA LYS A 380 8.25 13.56 6.64
C LYS A 380 8.04 12.07 6.43
N ALA A 381 9.12 11.30 6.48
CA ALA A 381 9.05 9.84 6.33
C ALA A 381 8.74 9.16 7.66
N TYR A 382 7.94 8.11 7.61
CA TYR A 382 7.58 7.24 8.71
C TYR A 382 7.58 5.78 8.26
N SER A 383 7.75 4.84 9.18
CA SER A 383 7.51 3.42 8.89
C SER A 383 6.03 3.22 8.51
N ALA A 384 5.76 2.50 7.42
CA ALA A 384 4.39 2.17 7.02
C ALA A 384 3.69 1.20 7.99
N VAL A 385 4.45 0.57 8.91
CA VAL A 385 3.92 -0.40 9.88
C VAL A 385 3.77 0.24 11.25
N SER A 386 4.84 0.84 11.78
CA SER A 386 4.87 1.33 13.16
C SER A 386 4.60 2.82 13.31
N TRP A 387 4.51 3.57 12.21
CA TRP A 387 4.50 5.05 12.21
C TRP A 387 5.69 5.69 12.95
N ALA A 388 6.77 4.95 13.18
CA ALA A 388 8.00 5.51 13.73
C ALA A 388 8.60 6.52 12.73
N SER A 389 8.99 7.70 13.21
CA SER A 389 9.63 8.72 12.39
C SER A 389 10.95 8.23 11.83
N LEU A 390 11.21 8.55 10.57
CA LEU A 390 12.39 8.13 9.82
C LEU A 390 13.20 9.37 9.40
N PRO A 391 14.31 9.71 10.11
CA PRO A 391 15.17 10.83 9.73
C PRO A 391 15.77 10.63 8.34
N ALA A 392 15.79 11.71 7.55
CA ALA A 392 16.23 11.71 6.16
C ALA A 392 17.69 11.25 6.00
N GLU A 393 18.55 11.56 6.96
CA GLU A 393 19.97 11.19 6.94
C GLU A 393 20.17 9.67 7.05
N GLY A 394 19.18 8.94 7.58
CA GLY A 394 19.21 7.50 7.80
C GLY A 394 18.49 6.67 6.74
N TRP A 395 18.21 7.23 5.56
CA TRP A 395 17.36 6.59 4.54
C TRP A 395 17.84 5.21 4.08
N PHE A 396 19.14 4.93 4.17
CA PHE A 396 19.74 3.63 3.89
C PHE A 396 19.38 2.56 4.94
N GLY A 397 18.84 2.94 6.09
CA GLY A 397 18.43 2.05 7.18
C GLY A 397 16.91 1.99 7.38
N TRP A 398 16.13 2.65 6.52
CA TRP A 398 14.67 2.63 6.59
C TRP A 398 14.10 1.23 6.31
N PRO A 399 12.92 0.89 6.84
CA PRO A 399 12.24 -0.37 6.56
C PRO A 399 11.89 -0.49 5.07
N ASP A 400 11.46 -1.69 4.66
CA ASP A 400 11.10 -1.98 3.26
C ASP A 400 9.91 -1.15 2.78
N ASP A 401 9.00 -0.80 3.68
CA ASP A 401 7.83 0.00 3.38
C ASP A 401 7.76 1.23 4.27
N ILE A 402 7.63 2.38 3.62
CA ILE A 402 7.53 3.68 4.28
C ILE A 402 6.24 4.40 3.86
N VAL A 403 5.90 5.41 4.66
CA VAL A 403 4.89 6.39 4.31
C VAL A 403 5.48 7.78 4.46
N TRP A 404 5.46 8.56 3.38
CA TRP A 404 5.65 9.99 3.46
C TRP A 404 4.34 10.63 3.85
N LYS A 405 4.38 11.41 4.91
CA LYS A 405 3.20 12.09 5.46
C LYS A 405 3.43 13.58 5.42
N HIS A 406 2.52 14.30 4.77
CA HIS A 406 2.54 15.75 4.75
C HIS A 406 2.24 16.27 6.15
N GLU A 407 2.91 17.33 6.60
CA GLU A 407 2.70 17.94 7.93
C GLU A 407 1.23 18.32 8.22
N LEU A 408 0.44 18.51 7.18
CA LEU A 408 -0.96 18.95 7.23
C LEU A 408 -1.94 17.78 7.39
N ALA A 409 -1.47 16.53 7.37
CA ALA A 409 -2.31 15.34 7.35
C ALA A 409 -3.03 15.05 8.69
N ASP A 410 -2.40 15.36 9.83
CA ASP A 410 -2.91 15.01 11.18
C ASP A 410 -4.00 15.92 11.75
N VAL A 411 -4.32 17.00 11.05
CA VAL A 411 -5.26 18.02 11.57
C VAL A 411 -6.69 17.76 11.10
N VAL A 412 -6.91 16.69 10.32
CA VAL A 412 -8.17 16.40 9.61
C VAL A 412 -8.81 15.07 10.05
N ALA A 413 -8.10 14.21 10.79
CA ALA A 413 -8.55 12.88 11.21
C ALA A 413 -9.46 12.88 12.45
#